data_AF-A0A4R9B7V6-F1
#
_entry.id   AF-A0A4R9B7V6-F1
#
_cell.length_a   1.000
_cell.length_b   1.000
_cell.length_c   1.000
_cell.angle_alpha   90.00
_cell.angle_beta   90.00
_cell.angle_gamma   90.00
#
_symmetry.space_group_name_H-M   'P 1'
#
loop_
_entity.id
_entity.type
_entity.pdbx_description
1 polymer ?
#
loop_
_entity_poly.entity_id
_entity_poly.type
_entity_poly.pdbx_seq_one_letter_code
_entity_poly.pdbx_strand_id
1 'polypeptide(L)'
;MLETPKTPSPLRIYREAEKIEFLEAFERLGKVSLAAREVGLHPASCYRWLVDAGIDAKKHSRARRAEYFRLREAGIARVDAARQTGLNIRTAIDWDQRIEHASNRRVYPDGRVIDYNKEVPVLSEARQRLLLPLVERQLDPRYLSLVDREKIRDLSATGASIRSIARTLLRAPSTISRELRRNQTDAGSYEPYAAHRTAAERRPRPKDIKLVRGSRLREYVQKKLQIRWSPEQICHALIWTCMPKGPTRMYLLS
;
A
#
# COMPACT_ATOMS: atom_id res chain seq x y z
N MET A 1 32.71 -40.83 10.28
CA MET A 1 33.13 -39.64 9.53
C MET A 1 33.62 -38.62 10.54
N LEU A 2 34.93 -38.37 10.58
CA LEU A 2 35.51 -37.36 11.48
C LEU A 2 35.35 -35.99 10.80
N GLU A 3 34.53 -35.12 11.38
CA GLU A 3 34.47 -33.71 10.97
C GLU A 3 35.83 -33.08 11.26
N THR A 4 36.54 -32.68 10.20
CA THR A 4 37.76 -31.89 10.35
C THR A 4 37.37 -30.48 10.80
N PRO A 5 37.96 -29.94 11.87
CA PRO A 5 37.64 -28.59 12.32
C PRO A 5 38.06 -27.60 11.23
N LYS A 6 37.09 -26.82 10.74
CA LYS A 6 37.31 -25.75 9.77
C LYS A 6 38.30 -24.74 10.35
N THR A 7 39.56 -24.82 9.93
CA THR A 7 40.60 -23.87 10.34
C THR A 7 40.22 -22.49 9.83
N PRO A 8 40.18 -21.44 10.68
CA PRO A 8 39.84 -20.10 10.22
C PRO A 8 40.88 -19.66 9.19
N SER A 9 40.42 -19.27 8.00
CA SER A 9 41.29 -18.72 6.96
C SER A 9 42.04 -17.50 7.51
N PRO A 10 43.34 -17.33 7.19
CA PRO A 10 44.11 -16.20 7.69
C PRO A 10 43.42 -14.88 7.32
N LEU A 11 43.36 -13.95 8.28
CA LEU A 11 42.80 -12.62 8.04
C LEU A 11 43.66 -11.95 6.95
N ARG A 12 43.05 -11.68 5.78
CA ARG A 12 43.71 -10.94 4.70
C ARG A 12 44.06 -9.54 5.22
N ILE A 13 45.36 -9.22 5.25
CA ILE A 13 45.85 -7.89 5.56
C ILE A 13 45.75 -7.06 4.27
N TYR A 14 44.90 -6.06 4.28
CA TYR A 14 44.72 -5.16 3.15
C TYR A 14 45.74 -4.02 3.21
N ARG A 15 46.29 -3.64 2.05
CA ARG A 15 47.23 -2.52 1.95
C ARG A 15 46.47 -1.21 1.87
N GLU A 16 47.03 -0.13 2.41
CA GLU A 16 46.39 1.20 2.38
C GLU A 16 46.16 1.69 0.93
N ALA A 17 47.00 1.27 -0.02
CA ALA A 17 46.81 1.52 -1.45
C ALA A 17 45.51 0.92 -2.00
N GLU A 18 45.17 -0.33 -1.64
CA GLU A 18 43.93 -1.00 -2.07
C GLU A 18 42.68 -0.27 -1.53
N LYS A 19 42.80 0.34 -0.35
CA LYS A 19 41.73 1.15 0.26
C LYS A 19 41.55 2.48 -0.48
N ILE A 20 42.62 3.16 -0.86
CA ILE A 20 42.56 4.41 -1.65
C ILE A 20 41.92 4.13 -3.01
N GLU A 21 42.41 3.11 -3.74
CA GLU A 21 41.85 2.72 -5.04
C GLU A 21 40.35 2.39 -4.95
N PHE A 22 39.93 1.71 -3.86
CA PHE A 22 38.52 1.45 -3.62
C PHE A 22 37.69 2.72 -3.39
N LEU A 23 38.21 3.68 -2.63
CA LEU A 23 37.50 4.93 -2.34
C LEU A 23 37.32 5.77 -3.61
N GLU A 24 38.35 5.88 -4.44
CA GLU A 24 38.28 6.55 -5.74
C GLU A 24 37.26 5.87 -6.68
N ALA A 25 37.28 4.53 -6.75
CA ALA A 25 36.29 3.77 -7.51
C ALA A 25 34.87 3.96 -6.95
N PHE A 26 34.72 4.08 -5.63
CA PHE A 26 33.43 4.31 -4.98
C PHE A 26 32.88 5.72 -5.26
N GLU A 27 33.71 6.76 -5.25
CA GLU A 27 33.28 8.11 -5.59
C GLU A 27 32.76 8.20 -7.03
N ARG A 28 33.45 7.55 -7.98
CA ARG A 28 33.02 7.50 -9.39
C ARG A 28 31.74 6.70 -9.61
N LEU A 29 31.62 5.52 -8.99
CA LEU A 29 30.53 4.57 -9.29
C LEU A 29 29.33 4.66 -8.34
N GLY A 30 29.52 5.18 -7.13
CA GLY A 30 28.48 5.32 -6.10
C GLY A 30 27.87 3.99 -5.60
N LYS A 31 28.46 2.84 -5.95
CA LYS A 31 28.06 1.48 -5.53
C LYS A 31 29.25 0.69 -5.01
N VAL A 32 29.15 0.25 -3.76
CA VAL A 32 30.18 -0.57 -3.08
C VAL A 32 30.49 -1.85 -3.84
N SER A 33 29.46 -2.58 -4.30
CA SER A 33 29.66 -3.84 -5.02
C SER A 33 30.33 -3.69 -6.38
N LEU A 34 30.11 -2.56 -7.06
CA LEU A 34 30.76 -2.29 -8.35
C LEU A 34 32.19 -1.84 -8.15
N ALA A 35 32.43 -0.91 -7.20
CA ALA A 35 33.77 -0.45 -6.84
C ALA A 35 34.66 -1.59 -6.33
N ALA A 36 34.12 -2.45 -5.46
CA ALA A 36 34.85 -3.61 -4.95
C ALA A 36 35.20 -4.61 -6.07
N ARG A 37 34.28 -4.84 -7.02
CA ARG A 37 34.54 -5.71 -8.18
C ARG A 37 35.61 -5.13 -9.11
N GLU A 38 35.67 -3.81 -9.26
CA GLU A 38 36.68 -3.15 -10.09
C GLU A 38 38.09 -3.31 -9.50
N VAL A 39 38.23 -3.17 -8.18
CA VAL A 39 39.52 -3.31 -7.47
C VAL A 39 39.84 -4.78 -7.13
N GLY A 40 38.95 -5.73 -7.44
CA GLY A 40 39.16 -7.16 -7.14
C GLY A 40 39.07 -7.51 -5.65
N LEU A 41 38.34 -6.72 -4.87
CA LEU A 41 38.18 -6.87 -3.43
C LEU A 41 36.82 -7.45 -3.05
N HIS A 42 36.76 -8.11 -1.90
CA HIS A 42 35.50 -8.64 -1.38
C HIS A 42 34.63 -7.51 -0.79
N PRO A 43 33.37 -7.32 -1.25
CA PRO A 43 32.55 -6.16 -0.86
C PRO A 43 32.35 -5.96 0.64
N ALA A 44 32.33 -7.04 1.44
CA ALA A 44 32.15 -6.96 2.89
C ALA A 44 33.29 -6.21 3.60
N SER A 45 34.52 -6.31 3.09
CA SER A 45 35.68 -5.60 3.66
C SER A 45 35.62 -4.10 3.35
N CYS A 46 35.20 -3.75 2.13
CA CYS A 46 35.08 -2.37 1.68
C CYS A 46 34.01 -1.56 2.45
N TYR A 47 32.93 -2.21 2.94
CA TYR A 47 31.95 -1.54 3.78
C TYR A 47 32.56 -1.01 5.10
N ARG A 48 33.51 -1.75 5.69
CA ARG A 48 34.21 -1.31 6.90
C ARG A 48 35.00 -0.03 6.63
N TRP A 49 35.71 0.03 5.50
CA TRP A 49 36.50 1.20 5.13
C TRP A 49 35.65 2.45 4.88
N LEU A 50 34.45 2.29 4.32
CA LEU A 50 33.52 3.41 4.19
C LEU A 50 33.06 3.93 5.56
N VAL A 51 32.81 3.03 6.52
CA VAL A 51 32.47 3.42 7.89
C VAL A 51 33.64 4.14 8.56
N ASP A 52 34.85 3.59 8.45
CA ASP A 52 36.07 4.18 9.03
C ASP A 52 36.40 5.55 8.40
N ALA A 53 36.10 5.73 7.12
CA ALA A 53 36.22 7.00 6.40
C ALA A 53 35.04 7.97 6.65
N GLY A 54 34.03 7.56 7.43
CA GLY A 54 32.84 8.38 7.72
C GLY A 54 31.88 8.57 6.53
N ILE A 55 31.99 7.74 5.49
CA ILE A 55 31.21 7.84 4.25
C ILE A 55 29.91 7.03 4.38
N ASP A 56 28.76 7.71 4.40
CA ASP A 56 27.45 7.06 4.38
C ASP A 56 27.09 6.54 2.97
N ALA A 57 27.30 5.26 2.74
CA ALA A 57 26.90 4.58 1.50
C ALA A 57 25.39 4.72 1.19
N LYS A 58 24.52 4.89 2.21
CA LYS A 58 23.08 5.11 1.99
C LYS A 58 22.82 6.49 1.39
N LYS A 59 23.67 7.49 1.61
CA LYS A 59 23.57 8.82 0.97
C LYS A 59 23.64 8.70 -0.56
N HIS A 60 24.60 7.93 -1.08
CA HIS A 60 24.71 7.68 -2.52
C HIS A 60 23.52 6.88 -3.09
N SER A 61 22.95 5.97 -2.31
CA SER A 61 21.72 5.27 -2.70
C SER A 61 20.53 6.22 -2.79
N ARG A 62 20.36 7.10 -1.79
CA ARG A 62 19.32 8.15 -1.77
C ARG A 62 19.46 9.13 -2.94
N ALA A 63 20.69 9.57 -3.24
CA ALA A 63 20.98 10.46 -4.35
C ALA A 63 20.59 9.84 -5.71
N ARG A 64 20.95 8.57 -5.96
CA ARG A 64 20.54 7.86 -7.18
C ARG A 64 19.04 7.65 -7.28
N ARG A 65 18.37 7.45 -6.14
CA ARG A 65 16.90 7.42 -6.10
C ARG A 65 16.30 8.74 -6.53
N ALA A 66 16.81 9.85 -5.99
CA ALA A 66 16.36 11.19 -6.37
C ALA A 66 16.62 11.48 -7.86
N GLU A 67 17.80 11.14 -8.37
CA GLU A 67 18.15 11.33 -9.78
C GLU A 67 17.21 10.55 -10.70
N TYR A 68 16.95 9.28 -10.38
CA TYR A 68 16.05 8.45 -11.16
C TYR A 68 14.66 9.09 -11.27
N PHE A 69 14.08 9.54 -10.14
CA PHE A 69 12.78 10.20 -10.16
C PHE A 69 12.81 11.51 -10.95
N ARG A 70 13.88 12.31 -10.85
CA ARG A 70 14.05 13.52 -11.68
C ARG A 70 14.02 13.20 -13.18
N LEU A 71 14.75 12.17 -13.62
CA LEU A 71 14.76 11.74 -15.02
C LEU A 71 13.39 11.23 -15.48
N ARG A 72 12.67 10.51 -14.61
CA ARG A 72 11.30 10.03 -14.90
C ARG A 72 10.30 11.18 -14.99
N GLU A 73 10.41 12.20 -14.13
CA GLU A 73 9.60 13.43 -14.18
C GLU A 73 9.89 14.25 -15.44
N ALA A 74 11.15 14.27 -15.91
CA ALA A 74 11.54 14.87 -17.19
C ALA A 74 11.06 14.07 -18.43
N GLY A 75 10.35 12.95 -18.24
CA GLY A 75 9.78 12.15 -19.32
C GLY A 75 10.71 11.12 -19.95
N ILE A 76 11.91 10.91 -19.40
CA ILE A 76 12.88 9.93 -19.93
C ILE A 76 12.35 8.51 -19.70
N ALA A 77 12.49 7.65 -20.71
CA ALA A 77 12.08 6.26 -20.63
C ALA A 77 12.80 5.51 -19.50
N ARG A 78 12.10 4.58 -18.85
CA ARG A 78 12.61 3.82 -17.68
C ARG A 78 13.99 3.21 -17.92
N VAL A 79 14.19 2.59 -19.09
CA VAL A 79 15.42 1.89 -19.43
C VAL A 79 16.59 2.87 -19.48
N ASP A 80 16.39 4.04 -20.09
CA ASP A 80 17.43 5.06 -20.21
C ASP A 80 17.70 5.74 -18.87
N ALA A 81 16.68 6.04 -18.09
CA ALA A 81 16.83 6.57 -16.74
C ALA A 81 17.58 5.58 -15.82
N ALA A 82 17.29 4.29 -15.92
CA ALA A 82 18.00 3.26 -15.17
C ALA A 82 19.46 3.09 -15.64
N ARG A 83 19.71 3.21 -16.94
CA ARG A 83 21.07 3.18 -17.52
C ARG A 83 21.89 4.36 -17.01
N GLN A 84 21.35 5.58 -17.07
CA GLN A 84 22.03 6.81 -16.63
C GLN A 84 22.35 6.80 -15.12
N THR A 85 21.48 6.20 -14.30
CA THR A 85 21.66 6.15 -12.83
C THR A 85 22.38 4.88 -12.33
N GLY A 86 22.71 3.95 -13.24
CA GLY A 86 23.32 2.66 -12.91
C GLY A 86 22.41 1.76 -12.05
N LEU A 87 21.09 1.88 -12.20
CA LEU A 87 20.10 1.07 -11.50
C LEU A 87 19.80 -0.24 -12.24
N ASN A 88 19.43 -1.28 -11.50
CA ASN A 88 18.88 -2.49 -12.10
C ASN A 88 17.46 -2.21 -12.59
N ILE A 89 17.13 -2.67 -13.79
CA ILE A 89 15.80 -2.48 -14.41
C ILE A 89 14.67 -2.97 -13.49
N ARG A 90 14.85 -4.07 -12.76
CA ARG A 90 13.84 -4.58 -11.83
C ARG A 90 13.58 -3.62 -10.67
N THR A 91 14.64 -2.97 -10.16
CA THR A 91 14.56 -1.94 -9.13
C THR A 91 13.83 -0.71 -9.63
N ALA A 92 14.09 -0.30 -10.89
CA ALA A 92 13.39 0.81 -11.54
C ALA A 92 11.89 0.52 -11.69
N ILE A 93 11.50 -0.70 -12.06
CA ILE A 93 10.10 -1.15 -12.11
C ILE A 93 9.44 -1.07 -10.73
N ASP A 94 10.11 -1.58 -9.70
CA ASP A 94 9.58 -1.54 -8.33
C ASP A 94 9.37 -0.09 -7.87
N TRP A 95 10.31 0.81 -8.16
CA TRP A 95 10.19 2.23 -7.79
C TRP A 95 9.06 2.94 -8.53
N ASP A 96 8.89 2.70 -9.84
CA ASP A 96 7.77 3.22 -10.62
C ASP A 96 6.42 2.75 -10.03
N GLN A 97 6.35 1.50 -9.56
CA GLN A 97 5.16 0.92 -8.93
C GLN A 97 5.02 1.28 -7.45
N ARG A 98 5.89 2.14 -6.90
CA ARG A 98 5.95 2.49 -5.48
C ARG A 98 6.06 1.27 -4.55
N ILE A 99 6.73 0.21 -5.03
CA ILE A 99 7.05 -0.98 -4.25
C ILE A 99 8.30 -0.70 -3.44
N GLU A 100 8.19 -0.81 -2.13
CA GLU A 100 9.31 -0.66 -1.21
C GLU A 100 9.95 -2.01 -0.90
N HIS A 101 11.27 -2.02 -0.85
CA HIS A 101 12.06 -3.17 -0.42
C HIS A 101 12.59 -2.92 0.98
N ALA A 102 12.38 -3.86 1.89
CA ALA A 102 12.99 -3.86 3.20
C ALA A 102 13.57 -5.24 3.48
N SER A 103 14.90 -5.35 3.60
CA SER A 103 15.62 -6.63 3.81
C SER A 103 15.11 -7.78 2.93
N ASN A 104 14.17 -8.60 3.42
CA ASN A 104 13.60 -9.75 2.73
C ASN A 104 12.08 -9.64 2.44
N ARG A 105 11.53 -8.43 2.43
CA ARG A 105 10.11 -8.19 2.15
C ARG A 105 9.89 -7.09 1.11
N ARG A 106 8.83 -7.25 0.33
CA ARG A 106 8.29 -6.24 -0.60
C ARG A 106 6.98 -5.71 -0.08
N VAL A 107 6.86 -4.39 0.01
CA VAL A 107 5.64 -3.68 0.42
C VAL A 107 5.03 -3.02 -0.80
N TYR A 108 3.80 -3.39 -1.12
CA TYR A 108 3.05 -2.86 -2.26
C TYR A 108 2.19 -1.66 -1.82
N PRO A 109 1.78 -0.77 -2.75
CA PRO A 109 0.96 0.41 -2.42
C PRO A 109 -0.42 0.09 -1.82
N ASP A 110 -0.96 -1.09 -2.12
CA ASP A 110 -2.22 -1.59 -1.55
C ASP A 110 -2.06 -2.12 -0.11
N GLY A 111 -0.85 -2.12 0.41
CA GLY A 111 -0.50 -2.62 1.74
C GLY A 111 -0.28 -4.14 1.80
N ARG A 112 -0.25 -4.86 0.67
CA ARG A 112 0.22 -6.24 0.64
C ARG A 112 1.72 -6.28 0.92
N VAL A 113 2.15 -7.23 1.73
CA VAL A 113 3.56 -7.47 2.04
C VAL A 113 3.91 -8.91 1.70
N ILE A 114 4.84 -9.08 0.77
CA ILE A 114 5.43 -10.39 0.48
C ILE A 114 6.73 -10.47 1.25
N ASP A 115 6.75 -11.25 2.32
CA ASP A 115 7.95 -11.57 3.09
C ASP A 115 8.42 -12.96 2.65
N TYR A 116 9.61 -13.07 2.04
CA TYR A 116 10.06 -14.33 1.45
C TYR A 116 10.46 -15.39 2.48
N ASN A 117 10.63 -15.02 3.75
CA ASN A 117 10.81 -15.99 4.84
C ASN A 117 9.48 -16.52 5.37
N LYS A 118 8.36 -16.01 4.88
CA LYS A 118 7.02 -16.48 5.22
C LYS A 118 6.43 -17.16 4.00
N GLU A 119 5.87 -18.35 4.20
CA GLU A 119 5.18 -19.10 3.14
C GLU A 119 3.90 -18.40 2.66
N VAL A 120 3.40 -17.43 3.43
CA VAL A 120 2.16 -16.70 3.16
C VAL A 120 2.40 -15.19 3.03
N PRO A 121 1.81 -14.54 2.00
CA PRO A 121 1.74 -13.09 1.93
C PRO A 121 1.03 -12.54 3.17
N VAL A 122 1.64 -11.56 3.82
CA VAL A 122 1.09 -10.89 5.01
C VAL A 122 0.60 -9.50 4.64
N LEU A 123 -0.42 -9.00 5.34
CA LEU A 123 -0.79 -7.59 5.22
C LEU A 123 0.23 -6.74 6.00
N SER A 124 0.47 -5.50 5.55
CA SER A 124 1.31 -4.56 6.30
C SER A 124 0.71 -4.30 7.69
N GLU A 125 1.58 -4.07 8.68
CA GLU A 125 1.15 -3.80 10.05
C GLU A 125 0.19 -2.60 10.13
N ALA A 126 0.45 -1.55 9.35
CA ALA A 126 -0.43 -0.39 9.24
C ALA A 126 -1.83 -0.77 8.72
N ARG A 127 -1.91 -1.64 7.70
CA ARG A 127 -3.19 -2.13 7.17
C ARG A 127 -3.89 -3.05 8.18
N GLN A 128 -3.15 -3.92 8.88
CA GLN A 128 -3.70 -4.78 9.93
C GLN A 128 -4.33 -3.96 11.05
N ARG A 129 -3.64 -2.91 11.55
CA ARG A 129 -4.17 -2.02 12.59
C ARG A 129 -5.47 -1.32 12.20
N LEU A 130 -5.64 -0.97 10.93
CA LEU A 130 -6.88 -0.36 10.42
C LEU A 130 -8.01 -1.39 10.25
N LEU A 131 -7.67 -2.61 9.86
CA LEU A 131 -8.64 -3.65 9.52
C LEU A 131 -9.22 -4.35 10.76
N LEU A 132 -8.39 -4.58 11.77
CA LEU A 132 -8.75 -5.39 12.95
C LEU A 132 -10.00 -4.84 13.68
N PRO A 133 -10.08 -3.53 14.00
CA PRO A 133 -11.27 -2.99 14.67
C PRO A 133 -12.52 -3.07 13.80
N LEU A 134 -12.37 -3.03 12.47
CA LEU A 134 -13.49 -3.08 11.53
C LEU A 134 -14.06 -4.50 11.38
N VAL A 135 -13.18 -5.50 11.44
CA VAL A 135 -13.50 -6.93 11.44
C VAL A 135 -14.16 -7.32 12.76
N GLU A 136 -13.60 -6.91 13.89
CA GLU A 136 -14.09 -7.28 15.22
C GLU A 136 -15.33 -6.52 15.66
N ARG A 137 -15.70 -5.44 14.94
CA ARG A 137 -16.88 -4.65 15.25
C ARG A 137 -18.14 -5.52 15.26
N GLN A 138 -18.80 -5.57 16.42
CA GLN A 138 -20.12 -6.17 16.56
C GLN A 138 -21.11 -5.50 15.60
N LEU A 139 -21.75 -6.33 14.77
CA LEU A 139 -22.72 -5.89 13.77
C LEU A 139 -24.14 -6.05 14.28
N ASP A 140 -25.03 -5.22 13.74
CA ASP A 140 -26.46 -5.42 13.89
C ASP A 140 -26.86 -6.84 13.42
N PRO A 141 -27.78 -7.55 14.11
CA PRO A 141 -28.20 -8.90 13.77
C PRO A 141 -28.66 -9.10 12.33
N ARG A 142 -29.04 -8.03 11.62
CA ARG A 142 -29.36 -8.07 10.17
C ARG A 142 -28.19 -8.53 9.29
N TYR A 143 -26.94 -8.37 9.75
CA TYR A 143 -25.74 -8.74 9.00
C TYR A 143 -25.23 -10.11 9.42
N LEU A 144 -24.56 -10.81 8.50
CA LEU A 144 -23.91 -12.08 8.83
C LEU A 144 -22.67 -11.84 9.70
N SER A 145 -22.67 -12.48 10.87
CA SER A 145 -21.51 -12.54 11.77
C SER A 145 -20.44 -13.49 11.24
N LEU A 146 -19.27 -13.52 11.88
CA LEU A 146 -18.24 -14.53 11.58
C LEU A 146 -18.76 -15.95 11.88
N VAL A 147 -19.45 -16.13 13.00
CA VAL A 147 -20.05 -17.41 13.39
C VAL A 147 -21.09 -17.89 12.37
N ASP A 148 -21.91 -16.98 11.84
CA ASP A 148 -22.86 -17.34 10.77
C ASP A 148 -22.11 -17.83 9.52
N ARG A 149 -21.00 -17.17 9.16
CA ARG A 149 -20.19 -17.56 8.00
C ARG A 149 -19.49 -18.90 8.21
N GLU A 150 -18.98 -19.19 9.40
CA GLU A 150 -18.40 -20.49 9.74
C GLU A 150 -19.47 -21.60 9.61
N LYS A 151 -20.67 -21.39 10.15
CA LYS A 151 -21.78 -22.33 10.00
C LYS A 151 -22.20 -22.52 8.54
N ILE A 152 -22.20 -21.45 7.72
CA ILE A 152 -22.46 -21.58 6.28
C ILE A 152 -21.43 -22.50 5.61
N ARG A 153 -20.13 -22.36 5.94
CA ARG A 153 -19.08 -23.23 5.40
C ARG A 153 -19.34 -24.68 5.80
N ASP A 154 -19.55 -24.93 7.08
CA ASP A 154 -19.64 -26.29 7.60
C ASP A 154 -20.88 -27.00 7.05
N LEU A 155 -22.04 -26.32 7.01
CA LEU A 155 -23.26 -26.87 6.40
C LEU A 155 -23.15 -27.02 4.88
N SER A 156 -22.43 -26.13 4.19
CA SER A 156 -22.19 -26.27 2.76
C SER A 156 -21.27 -27.46 2.46
N ALA A 157 -20.28 -27.72 3.31
CA ALA A 157 -19.36 -28.84 3.18
C ALA A 157 -20.06 -30.20 3.40
N THR A 158 -21.12 -30.25 4.21
CA THR A 158 -21.97 -31.44 4.38
C THR A 158 -23.02 -31.61 3.28
N GLY A 159 -23.03 -30.75 2.25
CA GLY A 159 -23.96 -30.83 1.12
C GLY A 159 -25.36 -30.28 1.43
N ALA A 160 -25.54 -29.49 2.50
CA ALA A 160 -26.84 -28.93 2.83
C ALA A 160 -27.30 -27.92 1.77
N SER A 161 -28.58 -27.99 1.37
CA SER A 161 -29.13 -27.02 0.41
C SER A 161 -29.19 -25.61 0.99
N ILE A 162 -29.13 -24.58 0.13
CA ILE A 162 -29.24 -23.16 0.53
C ILE A 162 -30.47 -22.91 1.42
N ARG A 163 -31.61 -23.54 1.12
CA ARG A 163 -32.84 -23.41 1.91
C ARG A 163 -32.72 -24.06 3.29
N SER A 164 -31.96 -25.15 3.40
CA SER A 164 -31.67 -25.80 4.69
C SER A 164 -30.80 -24.89 5.56
N ILE A 165 -29.69 -24.39 5.00
CA ILE A 165 -28.76 -23.47 5.68
C ILE A 165 -29.51 -22.23 6.17
N ALA A 166 -30.36 -21.65 5.32
CA ALA A 166 -31.17 -20.48 5.64
C ALA A 166 -32.11 -20.71 6.83
N ARG A 167 -32.77 -21.87 6.90
CA ARG A 167 -33.62 -22.24 8.04
C ARG A 167 -32.82 -22.41 9.32
N THR A 168 -31.68 -23.11 9.27
CA THR A 168 -30.80 -23.33 10.43
C THR A 168 -30.27 -22.01 11.02
N LEU A 169 -29.96 -21.03 10.16
CA LEU A 169 -29.43 -19.73 10.59
C LEU A 169 -30.52 -18.69 10.85
N LEU A 170 -31.81 -19.02 10.64
CA LEU A 170 -32.92 -18.07 10.69
C LEU A 170 -32.65 -16.84 9.81
N ARG A 171 -32.29 -17.08 8.55
CA ARG A 171 -31.99 -16.06 7.54
C ARG A 171 -32.78 -16.31 6.26
N ALA A 172 -32.94 -15.26 5.45
CA ALA A 172 -33.55 -15.41 4.14
C ALA A 172 -32.64 -16.26 3.21
N PRO A 173 -33.19 -17.20 2.41
CA PRO A 173 -32.41 -17.98 1.44
C PRO A 173 -31.64 -17.11 0.44
N SER A 174 -32.19 -15.93 0.11
CA SER A 174 -31.53 -14.96 -0.77
C SER A 174 -30.26 -14.37 -0.16
N THR A 175 -30.19 -14.23 1.17
CA THR A 175 -28.98 -13.77 1.88
C THR A 175 -27.87 -14.79 1.74
N ILE A 176 -28.16 -16.07 2.01
CA ILE A 176 -27.20 -17.17 1.92
C ILE A 176 -26.71 -17.34 0.47
N SER A 177 -27.63 -17.32 -0.50
CA SER A 177 -27.27 -17.41 -1.92
C SER A 177 -26.35 -16.27 -2.37
N ARG A 178 -26.64 -15.03 -1.96
CA ARG A 178 -25.78 -13.87 -2.30
C ARG A 178 -24.42 -13.96 -1.62
N GLU A 179 -24.34 -14.46 -0.39
CA GLU A 179 -23.06 -14.61 0.33
C GLU A 179 -22.16 -15.64 -0.35
N LEU A 180 -22.69 -16.83 -0.65
CA LEU A 180 -21.95 -17.89 -1.33
C LEU A 180 -21.50 -17.43 -2.72
N ARG A 181 -22.41 -16.87 -3.53
CA ARG A 181 -22.07 -16.40 -4.89
C ARG A 181 -20.96 -15.34 -4.89
N ARG A 182 -20.90 -14.48 -3.88
CA ARG A 182 -19.95 -13.36 -3.83
C ARG A 182 -18.57 -13.72 -3.28
N ASN A 183 -18.47 -14.81 -2.52
CA ASN A 183 -17.25 -15.14 -1.77
C ASN A 183 -16.84 -16.61 -1.94
N GLN A 184 -17.38 -17.33 -2.91
CA GLN A 184 -16.82 -18.59 -3.38
C GLN A 184 -15.53 -18.33 -4.16
N THR A 185 -14.55 -19.21 -3.98
CA THR A 185 -13.32 -19.23 -4.78
C THR A 185 -13.59 -19.85 -6.14
N ASP A 186 -12.67 -19.66 -7.09
CA ASP A 186 -12.74 -20.30 -8.42
C ASP A 186 -12.73 -21.84 -8.34
N ALA A 187 -12.14 -22.39 -7.26
CA ALA A 187 -12.16 -23.81 -6.95
C ALA A 187 -13.46 -24.29 -6.29
N GLY A 188 -14.45 -23.40 -6.09
CA GLY A 188 -15.73 -23.70 -5.48
C GLY A 188 -15.72 -23.78 -3.95
N SER A 189 -14.59 -23.54 -3.29
CA SER A 189 -14.50 -23.52 -1.84
C SER A 189 -15.06 -22.20 -1.28
N TYR A 190 -15.62 -22.25 -0.07
CA TYR A 190 -16.10 -21.07 0.64
C TYR A 190 -15.23 -20.80 1.88
N GLU A 191 -14.63 -19.61 1.94
CA GLU A 191 -13.69 -19.22 3.00
C GLU A 191 -14.30 -18.15 3.93
N PRO A 192 -14.77 -18.53 5.15
CA PRO A 192 -15.44 -17.62 6.07
C PRO A 192 -14.63 -16.39 6.46
N TYR A 193 -13.34 -16.58 6.79
CA TYR A 193 -12.48 -15.50 7.25
C TYR A 193 -12.17 -14.51 6.11
N ALA A 194 -11.93 -15.01 4.89
CA ALA A 194 -11.72 -14.15 3.72
C ALA A 194 -13.00 -13.35 3.39
N ALA A 195 -14.16 -14.01 3.39
CA ALA A 195 -15.46 -13.35 3.20
C ALA A 195 -15.72 -12.29 4.28
N HIS A 196 -15.42 -12.61 5.54
CA HIS A 196 -15.62 -11.68 6.65
C HIS A 196 -14.72 -10.45 6.57
N ARG A 197 -13.42 -10.64 6.27
CA ARG A 197 -12.48 -9.53 6.03
C ARG A 197 -12.93 -8.66 4.86
N THR A 198 -13.31 -9.26 3.74
CA THR A 198 -13.79 -8.54 2.55
C THR A 198 -15.06 -7.74 2.85
N ALA A 199 -15.99 -8.31 3.62
CA ALA A 199 -17.20 -7.62 4.05
C ALA A 199 -16.88 -6.44 5.00
N ALA A 200 -15.90 -6.59 5.89
CA ALA A 200 -15.40 -5.51 6.72
C ALA A 200 -14.79 -4.39 5.84
N GLU A 201 -13.91 -4.71 4.90
CA GLU A 201 -13.27 -3.76 3.98
C GLU A 201 -14.26 -2.97 3.11
N ARG A 202 -15.38 -3.59 2.70
CA ARG A 202 -16.43 -2.94 1.90
C ARG A 202 -17.39 -2.08 2.72
N ARG A 203 -17.38 -2.20 4.05
CA ARG A 203 -18.33 -1.54 4.95
C ARG A 203 -18.13 -0.02 5.04
N PRO A 204 -16.90 0.51 5.08
CA PRO A 204 -16.65 1.92 4.91
C PRO A 204 -17.20 2.30 3.53
N ARG A 205 -18.33 2.99 3.53
CA ARG A 205 -18.80 3.75 2.39
C ARG A 205 -18.49 5.21 2.68
N PRO A 206 -17.22 5.65 2.57
CA PRO A 206 -16.93 7.06 2.66
C PRO A 206 -17.69 7.72 1.51
N LYS A 207 -18.80 8.36 1.82
CA LYS A 207 -19.33 9.38 0.93
C LYS A 207 -18.37 10.54 1.09
N ASP A 208 -17.89 11.08 -0.04
CA ASP A 208 -17.17 12.33 0.02
C ASP A 208 -18.03 13.33 0.79
N ILE A 209 -17.49 13.82 1.90
CA ILE A 209 -18.17 14.83 2.70
C ILE A 209 -18.36 16.05 1.80
N LYS A 210 -19.59 16.54 1.63
CA LYS A 210 -19.85 17.69 0.74
C LYS A 210 -19.01 18.92 1.10
N LEU A 211 -18.61 19.04 2.36
CA LEU A 211 -17.80 20.13 2.90
C LEU A 211 -16.34 19.68 3.12
N VAL A 212 -15.67 19.25 2.05
CA VAL A 212 -14.23 18.96 2.10
C VAL A 212 -13.46 20.23 2.49
N ARG A 213 -12.39 20.08 3.29
CA ARG A 213 -11.48 21.18 3.65
C ARG A 213 -10.88 21.79 2.36
N GLY A 214 -10.95 23.11 2.22
CA GLY A 214 -10.51 23.82 1.01
C GLY A 214 -11.46 23.75 -0.20
N SER A 215 -12.67 23.18 -0.03
CA SER A 215 -13.69 23.26 -1.09
C SER A 215 -14.37 24.63 -1.09
N ARG A 216 -14.64 25.16 -2.30
CA ARG A 216 -15.40 26.41 -2.51
C ARG A 216 -16.77 26.38 -1.81
N LEU A 217 -17.42 25.22 -1.76
CA LEU A 217 -18.69 25.03 -1.07
C LEU A 217 -18.55 25.24 0.44
N ARG A 218 -17.49 24.71 1.07
CA ARG A 218 -17.24 24.90 2.50
C ARG A 218 -16.92 26.35 2.84
N GLU A 219 -16.09 27.02 2.04
CA GLU A 219 -15.77 28.43 2.24
C GLU A 219 -17.03 29.31 2.14
N TYR A 220 -17.89 29.03 1.17
CA TYR A 220 -19.16 29.72 1.03
C TYR A 220 -20.07 29.52 2.25
N VAL A 221 -20.29 28.27 2.67
CA VAL A 221 -21.10 27.96 3.86
C VAL A 221 -20.53 28.66 5.11
N GLN A 222 -19.21 28.61 5.30
CA GLN A 222 -18.54 29.23 6.45
C GLN A 222 -18.70 30.76 6.44
N LYS A 223 -18.52 31.41 5.28
CA LYS A 223 -18.72 32.86 5.13
C LYS A 223 -20.17 33.27 5.41
N LYS A 224 -21.15 32.45 5.00
CA LYS A 224 -22.58 32.72 5.25
C LYS A 224 -22.97 32.49 6.72
N LEU A 225 -22.40 31.49 7.38
CA LEU A 225 -22.60 31.28 8.81
C LEU A 225 -21.99 32.44 9.65
N GLN A 226 -20.86 33.01 9.24
CA GLN A 226 -20.24 34.17 9.92
C GLN A 226 -21.14 35.42 9.91
N ILE A 227 -21.95 35.59 8.86
CA ILE A 227 -22.94 36.67 8.77
C ILE A 227 -24.32 36.25 9.32
N ARG A 228 -24.35 35.20 10.15
CA ARG A 228 -25.54 34.67 10.85
C ARG A 228 -26.69 34.23 9.96
N TRP A 229 -26.41 33.74 8.76
CA TRP A 229 -27.45 33.10 7.93
C TRP A 229 -27.85 31.74 8.52
N SER A 230 -29.14 31.41 8.43
CA SER A 230 -29.63 30.08 8.83
C SER A 230 -29.19 29.01 7.82
N PRO A 231 -29.09 27.74 8.23
CA PRO A 231 -28.82 26.62 7.31
C PRO A 231 -29.81 26.58 6.13
N GLU A 232 -31.10 26.87 6.34
CA GLU A 232 -32.10 26.93 5.27
C GLU A 232 -31.79 28.03 4.25
N GLN A 233 -31.42 29.24 4.71
CA GLN A 233 -31.06 30.36 3.85
C GLN A 233 -29.84 30.05 2.97
N ILE A 234 -28.84 29.38 3.56
CA ILE A 234 -27.63 28.95 2.84
C ILE A 234 -27.99 27.91 1.76
N CYS A 235 -28.84 26.94 2.09
CA CYS A 235 -29.34 25.95 1.12
C CYS A 235 -30.10 26.62 -0.04
N HIS A 236 -31.03 27.53 0.25
CA HIS A 236 -31.79 28.25 -0.79
C HIS A 236 -30.88 29.06 -1.71
N ALA A 237 -29.88 29.74 -1.16
CA ALA A 237 -28.92 30.50 -1.95
C ALA A 237 -28.04 29.60 -2.82
N LEU A 238 -27.65 28.41 -2.33
CA LEU A 238 -26.90 27.44 -3.14
C LEU A 238 -27.74 26.91 -4.31
N ILE A 239 -29.04 26.67 -4.10
CA ILE A 239 -29.96 26.24 -5.17
C ILE A 239 -30.09 27.33 -6.24
N TRP A 240 -30.21 28.60 -5.82
CA TRP A 240 -30.29 29.74 -6.75
C TRP A 240 -29.00 29.94 -7.53
N THR A 241 -27.84 29.76 -6.90
CA THR A 241 -26.53 29.98 -7.54
C THR A 241 -26.17 28.87 -8.53
N CYS A 242 -26.69 27.64 -8.34
CA CYS A 242 -26.37 26.47 -9.17
C CYS A 242 -27.39 26.16 -10.27
N MET A 243 -28.52 26.88 -10.34
CA MET A 243 -29.47 26.79 -11.46
C MET A 243 -29.64 28.18 -12.10
N PRO A 244 -29.02 28.47 -13.26
CA PRO A 244 -29.34 29.67 -13.98
C PRO A 244 -30.74 29.50 -14.59
N LYS A 245 -31.76 30.06 -13.95
CA LYS A 245 -33.02 30.31 -14.66
C LYS A 245 -32.79 31.49 -15.61
N GLY A 246 -32.98 31.23 -16.90
CA GLY A 246 -33.11 32.28 -17.93
C GLY A 246 -34.27 33.24 -17.64
N PRO A 247 -34.36 34.36 -18.38
CA PRO A 247 -34.92 35.60 -17.87
C PRO A 247 -36.43 35.68 -18.03
N THR A 248 -37.14 36.00 -16.96
CA THR A 248 -38.42 36.76 -16.92
C THR A 248 -38.79 36.91 -15.44
N ARG A 249 -39.27 38.03 -14.92
CA ARG A 249 -40.10 39.09 -15.52
C ARG A 249 -39.94 40.35 -14.65
N MET A 250 -39.76 41.50 -15.28
CA MET A 250 -39.99 42.80 -14.65
C MET A 250 -41.39 42.83 -14.07
N TYR A 251 -41.51 43.22 -12.81
CA TYR A 251 -42.64 44.00 -12.34
C TYR A 251 -42.10 45.21 -11.61
N LEU A 252 -42.20 46.36 -12.28
CA LEU A 252 -42.34 47.66 -11.64
C LEU A 252 -43.49 47.57 -10.64
N LEU A 253 -43.27 48.04 -9.42
CA LEU A 253 -44.32 48.65 -8.62
C LEU A 253 -43.80 50.01 -8.17
N SER A 254 -44.53 51.01 -8.67
CA SER A 254 -44.74 52.37 -8.18
C SER A 254 -44.64 52.55 -6.67
#